data_AF-A0A961TSU8-F1
#
_entry.id   AF-A0A961TSU8-F1
#
_cell.length_a   1.000
_cell.length_b   1.000
_cell.length_c   1.000
_cell.angle_alpha   90.00
_cell.angle_beta   90.00
_cell.angle_gamma   90.00
#
_symmetry.space_group_name_H-M   'P 1'
#
loop_
_entity.id
_entity.type
_entity.pdbx_description
1 polymer ?
#
loop_
_entity_poly.entity_id
_entity_poly.type
_entity_poly.pdbx_seq_one_letter_code
_entity_poly.pdbx_strand_id
1 'polypeptide(L)' 'MSKRTMTLNLTDAEMGVLENLCAKKDLSKIGVIRQALRLYQMVDVRLERGDKLFFEDDKTKDKSEVMML' A
#
# COMPACT_ATOMS: atom_id res chain seq x y z
N MET A 1 15.01 4.64 18.87
CA MET A 1 14.59 5.44 17.70
C MET A 1 13.62 6.53 18.15
N SER A 2 13.80 7.78 17.72
CA SER A 2 12.85 8.85 18.00
C SER A 2 11.62 8.71 17.09
N LYS A 3 10.43 8.78 17.67
CA LYS A 3 9.18 8.87 16.90
C LYS A 3 8.96 10.32 16.51
N ARG A 4 8.53 10.57 15.27
CA ARG A 4 8.10 11.89 14.80
C ARG A 4 6.59 11.85 14.56
N THR A 5 5.91 12.95 14.88
CA THR A 5 4.48 13.10 14.64
C THR A 5 4.25 13.59 13.21
N MET A 6 3.23 13.06 12.55
CA MET A 6 2.72 13.56 11.28
C MET A 6 1.22 13.79 11.40
N THR A 7 0.72 14.82 10.74
CA THR A 7 -0.72 15.07 10.57
C THR A 7 -1.02 14.89 9.08
N LEU A 8 -2.06 14.12 8.77
CA LEU A 8 -2.50 13.87 7.41
C LEU A 8 -3.97 14.28 7.31
N ASN A 9 -4.24 15.26 6.45
CA ASN A 9 -5.61 15.62 6.10
C ASN A 9 -6.03 14.76 4.91
N LEU A 10 -7.20 14.15 5.00
CA LEU A 10 -7.77 13.30 3.95
C LEU A 10 -9.11 13.90 3.54
N THR A 11 -9.41 13.79 2.24
CA THR A 11 -10.78 13.97 1.75
C THR A 11 -11.68 12.86 2.29
N ASP A 12 -13.01 13.06 2.25
CA ASP A 12 -13.96 12.04 2.69
C ASP A 12 -13.81 10.73 1.92
N ALA A 13 -13.50 10.82 0.62
CA ALA A 13 -13.25 9.65 -0.23
C ALA A 13 -12.02 8.86 0.25
N GLU A 14 -10.91 9.53 0.52
CA GLU A 14 -9.67 8.89 1.00
C GLU A 14 -9.85 8.32 2.42
N MET A 15 -10.56 9.02 3.30
CA MET A 15 -10.89 8.52 4.63
C MET A 15 -11.75 7.26 4.54
N GLY A 16 -12.76 7.24 3.67
CA GLY A 16 -13.60 6.06 3.44
C GLY A 16 -12.78 4.85 2.95
N VAL A 17 -11.81 5.05 2.06
CA VAL A 17 -10.87 3.98 1.64
C VAL A 17 -10.06 3.46 2.82
N LEU A 18 -9.51 4.36 3.65
CA LEU A 18 -8.73 3.98 4.83
C LEU A 18 -9.57 3.17 5.82
N GLU A 19 -10.81 3.57 6.09
CA GLU A 19 -11.71 2.87 7.02
C GLU A 19 -12.11 1.49 6.51
N ASN A 20 -12.40 1.36 5.22
CA ASN A 20 -12.67 0.07 4.59
C ASN A 20 -11.47 -0.89 4.71
N LEU A 21 -10.26 -0.37 4.50
CA LEU A 21 -9.03 -1.14 4.68
C LEU A 21 -8.80 -1.55 6.14
N CYS A 22 -9.10 -0.66 7.08
CA CYS A 22 -9.02 -0.96 8.52
C CYS A 22 -9.96 -2.11 8.89
N ALA A 23 -11.22 -2.05 8.45
CA ALA A 23 -12.21 -3.08 8.70
C ALA A 23 -11.82 -4.42 8.05
N LYS A 24 -11.39 -4.39 6.78
CA LYS A 24 -11.02 -5.61 6.04
C LYS A 24 -9.80 -6.32 6.63
N LYS A 25 -8.84 -5.57 7.17
CA LYS A 25 -7.56 -6.10 7.67
C LYS A 25 -7.50 -6.26 9.18
N ASP A 26 -8.55 -5.83 9.89
CA ASP A 26 -8.58 -5.72 11.35
C ASP A 26 -7.38 -4.93 11.91
N LEU A 27 -7.15 -3.73 11.35
CA LEU A 27 -6.05 -2.85 11.71
C LEU A 27 -6.55 -1.45 12.07
N SER A 28 -5.82 -0.77 12.96
CA SER A 28 -6.03 0.66 13.19
C SER A 28 -5.61 1.49 11.97
N LYS A 29 -6.15 2.72 11.86
CA LYS A 29 -5.76 3.71 10.84
C LYS A 29 -4.23 3.89 10.77
N ILE A 30 -3.57 4.03 11.93
CA ILE A 30 -2.10 4.13 12.01
C ILE A 30 -1.43 2.83 11.54
N GLY A 31 -2.00 1.67 11.87
CA GLY A 31 -1.50 0.36 11.44
C GLY A 31 -1.51 0.21 9.91
N VAL A 32 -2.62 0.58 9.26
CA VAL A 32 -2.74 0.56 7.80
C VAL A 32 -1.73 1.50 7.15
N ILE A 33 -1.60 2.74 7.62
CA ILE A 33 -0.64 3.71 7.07
C ILE A 33 0.81 3.20 7.21
N ARG A 34 1.18 2.63 8.36
CA ARG A 34 2.52 2.03 8.52
C ARG A 34 2.74 0.86 7.58
N GLN A 35 1.73 0.02 7.36
CA GLN A 35 1.83 -1.10 6.43
C GLN A 35 1.98 -0.59 4.99
N ALA A 36 1.25 0.45 4.59
CA ALA A 36 1.35 1.08 3.29
C ALA A 36 2.75 1.65 3.04
N LEU A 37 3.34 2.36 4.02
CA LEU A 37 4.71 2.88 3.91
C LEU A 37 5.75 1.77 3.71
N ARG A 38 5.63 0.66 4.46
CA ARG A 38 6.53 -0.49 4.31
C ARG A 38 6.38 -1.18 2.95
N LEU A 39 5.15 -1.32 2.48
CA LEU A 39 4.87 -1.90 1.17
C LEU A 39 5.48 -1.02 0.07
N TYR A 40 5.27 0.29 0.15
CA TYR A 40 5.83 1.24 -0.81
C TYR A 40 7.36 1.16 -0.86
N GLN A 41 8.02 1.19 0.30
CA GLN A 41 9.47 1.01 0.40
C GLN A 41 9.95 -0.32 -0.22
N MET A 42 9.24 -1.43 0.04
CA MET A 42 9.63 -2.73 -0.52
C MET A 42 9.52 -2.77 -2.04
N VAL A 43 8.45 -2.19 -2.60
CA VAL A 43 8.24 -2.14 -4.05
C VAL A 43 9.31 -1.26 -4.69
N ASP A 44 9.58 -0.09 -4.12
CA ASP A 44 10.57 0.86 -4.62
C ASP A 44 11.97 0.24 -4.72
N VAL A 45 12.43 -0.41 -3.65
CA VAL A 45 13.72 -1.13 -3.63
C VAL A 45 13.81 -2.22 -4.70
N ARG A 46 12.69 -2.83 -5.08
CA ARG A 46 12.65 -3.85 -6.15
C ARG A 46 12.70 -3.21 -7.53
N LEU A 47 11.92 -2.15 -7.74
CA LEU A 47 11.93 -1.40 -9.01
C LEU A 47 13.31 -0.81 -9.30
N GLU A 48 13.99 -0.25 -8.30
CA GLU A 48 15.37 0.26 -8.44
C GLU A 48 16.39 -0.82 -8.88
N ARG A 49 16.11 -2.09 -8.57
CA ARG A 49 16.93 -3.24 -9.01
C ARG A 49 16.59 -3.72 -10.42
N GLY A 50 15.57 -3.15 -11.05
CA GLY A 50 15.07 -3.55 -12.37
C GLY A 50 14.01 -4.65 -12.33
N ASP A 51 13.51 -5.04 -11.14
CA ASP A 51 12.39 -5.97 -11.05
C ASP A 51 11.10 -5.32 -11.57
N LYS A 52 10.19 -6.13 -12.11
CA LYS A 52 8.86 -5.69 -12.57
C LYS A 52 7.77 -6.17 -11.62
N LEU A 53 6.76 -5.32 -11.38
CA LEU A 53 5.58 -5.66 -10.58
C LEU A 53 4.48 -6.22 -11.48
N PHE A 54 3.94 -7.38 -11.12
CA PHE A 54 2.82 -8.01 -11.83
C PHE A 54 1.72 -8.39 -10.85
N PHE A 55 0.46 -8.28 -11.30
CA PHE A 55 -0.65 -9.01 -10.68
C PHE A 55 -0.90 -10.28 -11.48
N GLU A 56 -1.00 -11.40 -10.77
CA GLU A 56 -1.35 -12.71 -11.32
C GLU A 56 -2.77 -13.07 -10.88
N ASP A 57 -3.64 -13.43 -11.83
CA ASP A 57 -4.91 -14.05 -11.50
C ASP A 57 -4.68 -15.52 -11.15
N ASP A 58 -5.05 -15.92 -9.94
CA ASP A 58 -4.79 -17.29 -9.46
C ASP A 58 -5.53 -18.38 -10.27
N LYS A 59 -6.65 -18.04 -10.92
CA LYS A 59 -7.47 -18.98 -11.69
C LYS A 59 -7.03 -19.07 -13.15
N THR A 60 -6.81 -17.93 -13.81
CA THR A 60 -6.47 -17.91 -15.25
C THR A 60 -4.97 -17.93 -15.49
N LYS A 61 -4.16 -17.60 -14.48
CA LYS A 61 -2.71 -17.41 -14.58
C LYS A 61 -2.29 -16.24 -15.47
N ASP A 62 -3.23 -15.38 -15.84
CA ASP A 62 -2.93 -14.17 -16.58
C ASP A 62 -2.13 -13.19 -15.72
N LYS A 63 -1.08 -12.65 -16.31
CA LYS A 63 -0.20 -11.66 -15.68
C LYS A 63 -0.39 -10.31 -16.32
N SER A 64 -0.70 -9.31 -15.52
CA SER A 64 -0.77 -7.92 -15.95
C SER A 64 0.36 -7.13 -15.28
N GLU A 65 1.22 -6.50 -16.09
CA GLU A 65 2.29 -5.63 -15.60
C GLU A 65 1.70 -4.35 -15.02
N VAL A 66 2.19 -3.95 -13.85
CA VAL A 66 1.72 -2.75 -13.14
C VAL A 66 2.83 -1.72 -13.17
N MET A 67 2.57 -0.60 -13.84
CA MET A 67 3.44 0.57 -13.74
C MET A 67 3.00 1.40 -12.53
N MET A 68 3.95 1.67 -11.64
CA MET A 68 3.77 2.68 -10.59
C MET A 68 4.01 4.06 -11.22
N LEU A 69 3.13 5.02 -10.92
CA LEU A 69 3.23 6.43 -11.36
C LEU A 69 4.09 7.26 -10.39
#